data_AF-A0A2E0J6M1-F1
#
_entry.id   AF-A0A2E0J6M1-F1
#
_cell.length_a   1.000
_cell.length_b   1.000
_cell.length_c   1.000
_cell.angle_alpha   90.00
_cell.angle_beta   90.00
_cell.angle_gamma   90.00
#
_symmetry.space_group_name_H-M   'P 1'
#
loop_
_entity.id
_entity.type
_entity.pdbx_description
1 polymer ?
#
loop_
_entity_poly.entity_id
_entity_poly.type
_entity_poly.pdbx_seq_one_letter_code
_entity_poly.pdbx_strand_id
1 'polypeptide(L)'
;MAAAGDSLARLKLRWNAAVGELPAGKIHAAASSTMEMRRKKLKNPASATGVFGSVAIPFKALPSAASWQRVYPSIERAEFAKCADDRDCAPRGIALSHLVQEIKAKPFLQKLDAINRAVNRSVTYMSDRANYRRLDVWATPMQIIDRGRGDCEDYAILKMAALNAAGVPLTSMSVVVLQDQSRSLFHAVLAVSTTKGHYILDNLHDRVMKDTALPNYLPLYSLSGQRSWIHGKERDDSMVAALAPLPRDVAPGEGFKAASGHGIANQRTTAN
;
A
#
# COMPACT_ATOMS: atom_id res chain seq x y z
N MET A 1 40.18 -31.90 17.63
CA MET A 1 39.84 -32.91 16.62
C MET A 1 38.33 -33.09 16.60
N ALA A 2 37.71 -32.90 15.42
CA ALA A 2 36.41 -33.40 14.92
C ALA A 2 35.15 -33.31 15.83
N ALA A 3 33.96 -32.87 15.40
CA ALA A 3 33.45 -32.44 14.11
C ALA A 3 32.14 -31.66 14.34
N ALA A 4 32.07 -30.43 13.84
CA ALA A 4 30.81 -29.71 13.64
C ALA A 4 30.46 -29.83 12.15
N GLY A 5 29.60 -30.78 11.79
CA GLY A 5 29.28 -31.02 10.38
C GLY A 5 28.04 -31.87 10.08
N ASP A 6 27.34 -32.42 11.07
CA ASP A 6 26.43 -33.54 10.82
C ASP A 6 24.93 -33.24 11.01
N SER A 7 24.54 -31.96 11.05
CA SER A 7 23.15 -31.54 11.29
C SER A 7 22.30 -31.36 10.02
N LEU A 8 22.89 -30.98 8.88
CA LEU A 8 22.12 -30.70 7.66
C LEU A 8 21.88 -31.94 6.77
N ALA A 9 22.75 -32.96 6.85
CA ALA A 9 22.59 -34.20 6.09
C ALA A 9 21.45 -35.07 6.64
N ARG A 10 21.30 -35.13 7.98
CA ARG A 10 20.23 -35.90 8.64
C ARG A 10 18.83 -35.29 8.42
N LEU A 11 18.75 -33.98 8.22
CA LEU A 11 17.49 -33.28 7.91
C LEU A 11 17.01 -33.53 6.46
N LYS A 12 17.92 -33.64 5.49
CA LYS A 12 17.57 -34.01 4.10
C LYS A 12 17.13 -35.46 3.95
N LEU A 13 17.71 -36.39 4.71
CA LEU A 13 17.29 -37.81 4.67
C LEU A 13 15.87 -38.01 5.20
N ARG A 14 15.45 -37.26 6.22
CA ARG A 14 14.09 -37.37 6.80
C ARG A 14 13.00 -36.81 5.89
N TRP A 15 13.32 -35.82 5.05
CA TRP A 15 12.38 -35.31 4.05
C TRP A 15 12.16 -36.33 2.92
N ASN A 16 13.23 -36.97 2.43
CA ASN A 16 13.11 -37.95 1.34
C ASN A 16 12.45 -39.28 1.78
N ALA A 17 12.58 -39.66 3.05
CA ALA A 17 11.89 -40.84 3.60
C ALA A 17 10.38 -40.66 3.79
N ALA A 18 9.86 -39.42 3.82
CA ALA A 18 8.43 -39.14 3.95
C ALA A 18 7.68 -39.09 2.60
N VAL A 19 8.38 -39.16 1.47
CA VAL A 19 7.79 -39.10 0.11
C VAL A 19 7.77 -40.48 -0.56
N GLY A 20 8.38 -41.49 0.04
CA GLY A 20 8.48 -42.83 -0.51
C GLY A 20 7.66 -43.85 0.26
N GLU A 21 6.32 -43.78 0.18
CA GLU A 21 5.40 -44.93 0.37
C GLU A 21 3.95 -44.48 0.17
N LEU A 22 3.48 -44.50 -1.08
CA LEU A 22 2.05 -44.60 -1.39
C LEU A 22 1.86 -45.83 -2.30
N PRO A 23 0.90 -46.73 -2.01
CA PRO A 23 0.82 -48.01 -2.70
C PRO A 23 0.23 -47.87 -4.11
N ALA A 24 0.84 -48.58 -5.06
CA ALA A 24 0.29 -48.81 -6.39
C ALA A 24 -0.88 -49.80 -6.31
N GLY A 25 -2.11 -49.33 -6.55
CA GLY A 25 -3.32 -50.15 -6.53
C GLY A 25 -4.40 -49.60 -7.48
N LYS A 26 -4.79 -50.45 -8.44
CA LYS A 26 -5.63 -50.18 -9.63
C LYS A 26 -6.96 -49.46 -9.33
N ILE A 27 -7.20 -48.35 -10.02
CA ILE A 27 -8.54 -47.84 -10.33
C ILE A 27 -8.67 -47.70 -11.85
N HIS A 28 -9.75 -48.27 -12.38
CA HIS A 28 -10.00 -48.50 -13.80
C HIS A 28 -10.07 -47.20 -14.61
N ALA A 29 -9.50 -47.26 -15.81
CA ALA A 29 -9.52 -46.21 -16.80
C ALA A 29 -10.94 -45.94 -17.32
N ALA A 30 -11.39 -44.71 -17.17
CA ALA A 30 -12.25 -44.06 -18.16
C ALA A 30 -11.38 -43.02 -18.89
N ALA A 31 -10.98 -43.36 -20.11
CA ALA A 31 -10.52 -42.40 -21.11
C ALA A 31 -11.68 -41.41 -21.38
N SER A 32 -11.51 -40.15 -21.77
CA SER A 32 -10.37 -39.41 -22.31
C SER A 32 -10.77 -37.93 -22.25
N SER A 33 -9.89 -37.07 -21.77
CA SER A 33 -9.72 -35.69 -22.24
C SER A 33 -8.59 -35.08 -21.44
N THR A 34 -7.37 -35.28 -21.93
CA THR A 34 -6.21 -34.51 -21.53
C THR A 34 -6.45 -33.04 -21.88
N MET A 35 -7.05 -32.28 -20.97
CA MET A 35 -6.81 -30.84 -20.93
C MET A 35 -5.40 -30.65 -20.38
N GLU A 36 -4.43 -30.77 -21.28
CA GLU A 36 -3.12 -30.18 -21.10
C GLU A 36 -3.36 -28.72 -20.74
N MET A 37 -3.22 -28.39 -19.44
CA MET A 37 -3.12 -27.01 -19.01
C MET A 37 -1.82 -26.48 -19.61
N ARG A 38 -1.91 -26.06 -20.88
CA ARG A 38 -1.00 -25.10 -21.49
C ARG A 38 -0.90 -23.99 -20.46
N ARG A 39 0.24 -23.94 -19.78
CA ARG A 39 0.68 -22.79 -19.01
C ARG A 39 0.80 -21.68 -20.03
N LYS A 40 -0.33 -21.04 -20.33
CA LYS A 40 -0.44 -19.98 -21.31
C LYS A 40 0.48 -18.92 -20.74
N LYS A 41 1.66 -18.77 -21.35
CA LYS A 41 2.56 -17.65 -21.09
C LYS A 41 1.69 -16.44 -21.34
N LEU A 42 1.13 -15.88 -20.27
CA LEU A 42 0.35 -14.65 -20.34
C LEU A 42 1.33 -13.69 -21.01
N LYS A 43 1.00 -13.25 -22.24
CA LYS A 43 1.76 -12.18 -22.88
C LYS A 43 1.85 -11.08 -21.82
N ASN A 44 3.07 -10.72 -21.41
CA ASN A 44 3.28 -9.71 -20.37
C ASN A 44 2.37 -8.53 -20.72
N PRO A 45 1.32 -8.23 -19.92
CA PRO A 45 0.64 -6.95 -20.10
C PRO A 45 1.76 -5.91 -19.98
N ALA A 46 1.87 -5.03 -20.98
CA ALA A 46 2.94 -4.04 -21.06
C ALA A 46 3.18 -3.45 -19.67
N SER A 47 4.27 -3.89 -19.04
CA SER A 47 4.53 -3.66 -17.63
C SER A 47 5.01 -2.22 -17.53
N ALA A 48 4.09 -1.32 -17.19
CA ALA A 48 4.45 0.07 -17.00
C ALA A 48 5.40 0.14 -15.80
N THR A 49 6.53 0.84 -15.96
CA THR A 49 7.40 1.20 -14.84
C THR A 49 6.52 1.85 -13.76
N GLY A 50 6.44 1.17 -12.63
CA GLY A 50 5.68 1.62 -11.47
C GLY A 50 6.53 2.49 -10.57
N VAL A 51 5.86 3.11 -9.59
CA VAL A 51 6.49 3.90 -8.54
C VAL A 51 7.54 3.07 -7.76
N PHE A 52 8.58 3.72 -7.26
CA PHE A 52 9.69 3.11 -6.51
C PHE A 52 10.44 2.03 -7.33
N GLY A 53 10.52 2.21 -8.66
CA GLY A 53 11.21 1.27 -9.56
C GLY A 53 10.56 -0.11 -9.61
N SER A 54 9.28 -0.22 -9.24
CA SER A 54 8.52 -1.46 -9.30
C SER A 54 7.95 -1.70 -10.70
N VAL A 55 7.35 -2.87 -10.89
CA VAL A 55 6.44 -3.13 -12.00
C VAL A 55 5.00 -3.06 -11.50
N ALA A 56 4.14 -2.32 -12.20
CA ALA A 56 2.73 -2.17 -11.87
C ALA A 56 1.85 -3.10 -12.72
N ILE A 57 1.19 -4.07 -12.08
CA ILE A 57 0.31 -5.05 -12.74
C ILE A 57 -1.15 -4.69 -12.42
N PRO A 58 -1.99 -4.36 -13.42
CA PRO A 58 -3.40 -4.07 -13.18
C PRO A 58 -4.10 -5.21 -12.44
N PHE A 59 -4.85 -4.88 -11.38
CA PHE A 59 -5.56 -5.85 -10.56
C PHE A 59 -6.88 -5.28 -10.09
N LYS A 60 -7.94 -6.11 -9.99
CA LYS A 60 -9.29 -5.63 -9.63
C LYS A 60 -9.67 -5.82 -8.15
N ALA A 61 -9.09 -6.81 -7.47
CA ALA A 61 -9.51 -7.20 -6.13
C ALA A 61 -8.42 -6.90 -5.09
N LEU A 62 -8.35 -5.67 -4.59
CA LEU A 62 -7.40 -5.29 -3.55
C LEU A 62 -8.05 -5.20 -2.17
N PRO A 63 -7.30 -5.37 -1.07
CA PRO A 63 -7.83 -5.24 0.30
C PRO A 63 -8.62 -3.94 0.51
N SER A 64 -8.06 -2.79 0.12
CA SER A 64 -8.70 -1.48 0.30
C SER A 64 -9.62 -1.03 -0.85
N ALA A 65 -9.94 -1.91 -1.82
CA ALA A 65 -10.69 -1.51 -3.03
C ALA A 65 -12.09 -0.97 -2.71
N ALA A 66 -12.81 -1.62 -1.79
CA ALA A 66 -14.14 -1.17 -1.37
C ALA A 66 -14.08 0.18 -0.64
N SER A 67 -13.06 0.38 0.20
CA SER A 67 -12.82 1.65 0.87
C SER A 67 -12.49 2.77 -0.12
N TRP A 68 -11.63 2.47 -1.10
CA TRP A 68 -11.30 3.40 -2.17
C TRP A 68 -12.51 3.83 -3.00
N GLN A 69 -13.35 2.88 -3.42
CA GLN A 69 -14.56 3.17 -4.21
C GLN A 69 -15.52 4.10 -3.45
N ARG A 70 -15.56 4.02 -2.13
CA ARG A 70 -16.38 4.88 -1.28
C ARG A 70 -15.83 6.30 -1.18
N VAL A 71 -14.51 6.45 -1.01
CA VAL A 71 -13.89 7.77 -0.77
C VAL A 71 -13.57 8.52 -2.05
N TYR A 72 -13.23 7.83 -3.14
CA TYR A 72 -12.76 8.46 -4.37
C TYR A 72 -13.72 9.52 -4.97
N PRO A 73 -15.05 9.31 -5.02
CA PRO A 73 -15.98 10.35 -5.48
C PRO A 73 -15.96 11.64 -4.64
N SER A 74 -15.55 11.57 -3.36
CA SER A 74 -15.38 12.76 -2.52
C SER A 74 -14.06 13.50 -2.79
N ILE A 75 -13.02 12.79 -3.24
CA ILE A 75 -11.76 13.36 -3.72
C ILE A 75 -12.00 14.14 -5.02
N GLU A 76 -12.76 13.56 -5.94
CA GLU A 76 -13.13 14.20 -7.22
C GLU A 76 -13.90 15.49 -7.01
N ARG A 77 -14.89 15.46 -6.11
CA ARG A 77 -15.72 16.64 -5.82
C ARG A 77 -14.99 17.70 -4.99
N ALA A 78 -13.96 17.31 -4.23
CA ALA A 78 -13.15 18.17 -3.38
C ALA A 78 -14.00 19.21 -2.60
N GLU A 79 -15.05 18.75 -1.90
CA GLU A 79 -16.10 19.61 -1.34
C GLU A 79 -15.57 20.72 -0.43
N PHE A 80 -14.48 20.45 0.30
CA PHE A 80 -13.80 21.43 1.15
C PHE A 80 -13.33 22.68 0.39
N ALA A 81 -13.16 22.62 -0.93
CA ALA A 81 -12.80 23.78 -1.74
C ALA A 81 -13.87 24.89 -1.69
N LYS A 82 -15.10 24.58 -1.26
CA LYS A 82 -16.17 25.55 -1.01
C LYS A 82 -16.09 26.22 0.36
N CYS A 83 -15.25 25.72 1.26
CA CYS A 83 -15.13 26.25 2.63
C CYS A 83 -14.61 27.69 2.71
N ALA A 84 -14.05 28.27 1.66
CA ALA A 84 -13.61 29.66 1.69
C ALA A 84 -14.78 30.64 1.92
N ASP A 85 -15.97 30.27 1.46
CA ASP A 85 -17.18 31.11 1.54
C ASP A 85 -18.20 30.58 2.57
N ASP A 86 -17.89 29.46 3.24
CA ASP A 86 -18.78 28.75 4.16
C ASP A 86 -18.34 28.92 5.62
N ARG A 87 -19.20 29.53 6.44
CA ARG A 87 -18.93 29.81 7.85
C ARG A 87 -19.08 28.57 8.74
N ASP A 88 -19.73 27.52 8.26
CA ASP A 88 -19.95 26.28 9.01
C ASP A 88 -18.77 25.30 8.86
N CYS A 89 -17.83 25.58 7.96
CA CYS A 89 -16.62 24.77 7.82
C CYS A 89 -15.68 24.91 9.02
N ALA A 90 -15.03 23.81 9.39
CA ALA A 90 -13.94 23.84 10.36
C ALA A 90 -12.84 24.82 9.93
N PRO A 91 -12.15 25.53 10.87
CA PRO A 91 -11.09 26.49 10.54
C PRO A 91 -9.99 25.93 9.64
N ARG A 92 -9.68 24.64 9.77
CA ARG A 92 -8.70 23.94 8.92
C ARG A 92 -9.18 23.73 7.49
N GLY A 93 -10.49 23.54 7.29
CA GLY A 93 -11.12 23.48 5.96
C GLY A 93 -11.10 24.83 5.26
N ILE A 94 -11.44 25.90 6.00
CA ILE A 94 -11.33 27.29 5.51
C ILE A 94 -9.88 27.58 5.08
N ALA A 95 -8.92 27.34 5.96
CA ALA A 95 -7.50 27.58 5.68
C ALA A 95 -6.98 26.79 4.47
N LEU A 96 -7.33 25.50 4.36
CA LEU A 96 -6.92 24.67 3.23
C LEU A 96 -7.57 25.14 1.92
N SER A 97 -8.84 25.57 1.96
CA SER A 97 -9.53 26.12 0.79
C SER A 97 -8.87 27.40 0.28
N HIS A 98 -8.57 28.36 1.16
CA HIS A 98 -7.84 29.58 0.78
C HIS A 98 -6.46 29.27 0.18
N LEU A 99 -5.72 28.36 0.80
CA LEU A 99 -4.41 27.93 0.28
C LEU A 99 -4.54 27.36 -1.14
N VAL A 100 -5.53 26.50 -1.38
CA VAL A 100 -5.77 25.90 -2.71
C VAL A 100 -6.00 26.99 -3.77
N GLN A 101 -6.77 28.04 -3.45
CA GLN A 101 -6.98 29.16 -4.36
C GLN A 101 -5.68 29.94 -4.62
N GLU A 102 -4.90 30.21 -3.57
CA GLU A 102 -3.63 30.94 -3.67
C GLU A 102 -2.61 30.21 -4.55
N ILE A 103 -2.49 28.90 -4.40
CA ILE A 103 -1.46 28.12 -5.10
C ILE A 103 -1.87 27.69 -6.51
N LYS A 104 -3.12 27.90 -6.92
CA LYS A 104 -3.65 27.40 -8.20
C LYS A 104 -2.85 27.88 -9.41
N ALA A 105 -2.29 29.09 -9.36
CA ALA A 105 -1.44 29.66 -10.40
C ALA A 105 0.08 29.41 -10.19
N LYS A 106 0.48 28.78 -9.09
CA LYS A 106 1.90 28.55 -8.78
C LYS A 106 2.48 27.42 -9.65
N PRO A 107 3.81 27.38 -9.84
CA PRO A 107 4.48 26.27 -10.49
C PRO A 107 4.14 24.91 -9.84
N PHE A 108 4.11 23.85 -10.65
CA PHE A 108 3.69 22.51 -10.23
C PHE A 108 4.34 22.03 -8.91
N LEU A 109 5.67 22.11 -8.80
CA LEU A 109 6.37 21.66 -7.58
C LEU A 109 6.00 22.49 -6.35
N GLN A 110 5.76 23.79 -6.52
CA GLN A 110 5.32 24.64 -5.41
C GLN A 110 3.92 24.25 -4.93
N LYS A 111 3.03 23.79 -5.82
CA LYS A 111 1.72 23.24 -5.41
C LYS A 111 1.88 21.99 -4.56
N LEU A 112 2.72 21.04 -5.01
CA LEU A 112 2.97 19.80 -4.27
C LEU A 112 3.50 20.09 -2.87
N ASP A 113 4.53 20.94 -2.80
CA ASP A 113 5.19 21.34 -1.57
C ASP A 113 4.26 22.07 -0.60
N ALA A 114 3.47 23.02 -1.10
CA ALA A 114 2.53 23.77 -0.28
C ALA A 114 1.44 22.87 0.31
N ILE A 115 0.83 22.00 -0.50
CA ILE A 115 -0.21 21.09 -0.03
C ILE A 115 0.36 20.04 0.92
N ASN A 116 1.53 19.47 0.64
CA ASN A 116 2.14 18.48 1.52
C ASN A 116 2.33 19.06 2.93
N ARG A 117 2.93 20.24 3.03
CA ARG A 117 3.15 20.94 4.31
C ARG A 117 1.85 21.34 5.00
N ALA A 118 0.89 21.87 4.26
CA ALA A 118 -0.36 22.33 4.84
C ALA A 118 -1.18 21.19 5.43
N VAL A 119 -1.29 20.07 4.71
CA VAL A 119 -1.98 18.87 5.22
C VAL A 119 -1.22 18.25 6.40
N ASN A 120 0.11 18.16 6.32
CA ASN A 120 0.93 17.62 7.41
C ASN A 120 0.77 18.41 8.72
N ARG A 121 0.48 19.71 8.63
CA ARG A 121 0.28 20.59 9.79
C ARG A 121 -1.16 20.64 10.27
N SER A 122 -2.13 20.39 9.39
CA SER A 122 -3.56 20.53 9.71
C SER A 122 -4.18 19.26 10.28
N VAL A 123 -3.59 18.10 9.99
CA VAL A 123 -4.03 16.80 10.50
C VAL A 123 -3.08 16.36 11.60
N THR A 124 -3.63 15.87 12.71
CA THR A 124 -2.86 15.21 13.77
C THR A 124 -2.83 13.71 13.52
N TYR A 125 -1.64 13.11 13.49
CA TYR A 125 -1.53 11.67 13.27
C TYR A 125 -2.19 10.87 14.39
N MET A 126 -3.08 9.94 14.03
CA MET A 126 -3.77 9.05 14.96
C MET A 126 -4.20 7.80 14.22
N SER A 127 -3.78 6.62 14.69
CA SER A 127 -4.17 5.37 14.06
C SER A 127 -5.67 5.13 14.17
N ASP A 128 -6.24 4.41 13.20
CA ASP A 128 -7.66 4.08 13.19
C ASP A 128 -8.16 3.39 14.45
N ARG A 129 -7.33 2.56 15.07
CA ARG A 129 -7.69 1.88 16.31
C ARG A 129 -7.94 2.90 17.43
N ALA A 130 -7.15 3.96 17.48
CA ALA A 130 -7.33 5.05 18.45
C ALA A 130 -8.46 6.01 18.03
N ASN A 131 -8.59 6.31 16.73
CA ASN A 131 -9.53 7.30 16.21
C ASN A 131 -10.97 6.76 16.11
N TYR A 132 -11.15 5.55 15.58
CA TYR A 132 -12.43 4.94 15.23
C TYR A 132 -12.75 3.65 16.00
N ARG A 133 -11.81 3.11 16.78
CA ARG A 133 -11.91 1.78 17.42
C ARG A 133 -12.12 0.65 16.40
N ARG A 134 -11.69 0.87 15.16
CA ARG A 134 -11.74 -0.06 14.03
C ARG A 134 -10.37 -0.05 13.34
N LEU A 135 -10.15 -0.96 12.40
CA LEU A 135 -8.94 -0.96 11.56
C LEU A 135 -9.34 -0.57 10.13
N ASP A 136 -8.45 0.11 9.42
CA ASP A 136 -8.53 0.42 7.98
C ASP A 136 -9.80 1.20 7.57
N VAL A 137 -10.08 2.29 8.30
CA VAL A 137 -11.16 3.24 8.07
C VAL A 137 -10.68 4.41 7.21
N TRP A 138 -10.93 4.30 5.91
CA TRP A 138 -10.60 5.37 4.97
C TRP A 138 -11.64 6.48 5.06
N ALA A 139 -11.24 7.67 5.52
CA ALA A 139 -12.13 8.81 5.68
C ALA A 139 -12.22 9.67 4.41
N THR A 140 -13.34 10.38 4.25
CA THR A 140 -13.48 11.38 3.18
C THR A 140 -12.70 12.66 3.51
N PRO A 141 -12.32 13.50 2.53
CA PRO A 141 -11.63 14.76 2.79
C PRO A 141 -12.33 15.65 3.82
N MET A 142 -13.66 15.77 3.76
CA MET A 142 -14.44 16.53 4.76
C MET A 142 -14.37 15.88 6.15
N GLN A 143 -14.49 14.56 6.24
CA GLN A 143 -14.38 13.85 7.53
C GLN A 143 -13.00 14.04 8.18
N ILE A 144 -11.93 14.03 7.38
CA ILE A 144 -10.56 14.30 7.85
C ILE A 144 -10.43 15.74 8.32
N ILE A 145 -11.00 16.69 7.56
CA ILE A 145 -11.04 18.11 7.92
C ILE A 145 -11.86 18.36 9.19
N ASP A 146 -12.97 17.68 9.42
CA ASP A 146 -13.81 17.93 10.59
C ASP A 146 -13.18 17.34 11.86
N ARG A 147 -12.61 16.13 11.75
CA ARG A 147 -11.92 15.47 12.87
C ARG A 147 -10.55 16.09 13.17
N GLY A 148 -9.85 16.56 12.14
CA GLY A 148 -8.47 17.04 12.24
C GLY A 148 -7.48 15.94 12.64
N ARG A 149 -7.86 14.68 12.43
CA ARG A 149 -7.12 13.47 12.87
C ARG A 149 -7.31 12.37 11.84
N GLY A 150 -6.26 11.61 11.60
CA GLY A 150 -6.23 10.46 10.70
C GLY A 150 -4.84 9.83 10.68
N ASP A 151 -4.68 8.72 9.98
CA ASP A 151 -3.42 8.04 9.71
C ASP A 151 -2.97 8.24 8.26
N CYS A 152 -2.03 7.44 7.78
CA CYS A 152 -1.26 7.79 6.58
C CYS A 152 -2.09 7.86 5.29
N GLU A 153 -3.10 7.00 5.13
CA GLU A 153 -4.00 7.02 3.98
C GLU A 153 -4.92 8.23 4.01
N ASP A 154 -5.37 8.66 5.18
CA ASP A 154 -6.19 9.86 5.33
C ASP A 154 -5.40 11.10 4.87
N TYR A 155 -4.11 11.19 5.23
CA TYR A 155 -3.25 12.27 4.73
C TYR A 155 -3.11 12.19 3.21
N ALA A 156 -2.89 10.99 2.64
CA ALA A 156 -2.77 10.82 1.19
C ALA A 156 -4.05 11.20 0.44
N ILE A 157 -5.22 10.82 0.98
CA ILE A 157 -6.56 11.15 0.46
C ILE A 157 -6.78 12.67 0.47
N LEU A 158 -6.53 13.32 1.60
CA LEU A 158 -6.73 14.78 1.72
C LEU A 158 -5.76 15.55 0.81
N LYS A 159 -4.49 15.13 0.72
CA LYS A 159 -3.52 15.72 -0.22
C LYS A 159 -3.97 15.54 -1.67
N MET A 160 -4.51 14.38 -2.04
CA MET A 160 -5.00 14.11 -3.40
C MET A 160 -6.16 15.04 -3.75
N ALA A 161 -7.11 15.22 -2.83
CA ALA A 161 -8.26 16.12 -3.02
C ALA A 161 -7.82 17.59 -3.12
N ALA A 162 -6.88 18.01 -2.26
CA ALA A 162 -6.28 19.35 -2.31
C ALA A 162 -5.55 19.62 -3.63
N LEU A 163 -4.77 18.65 -4.12
CA LEU A 163 -4.06 18.78 -5.39
C LEU A 163 -5.01 18.80 -6.60
N ASN A 164 -6.06 17.99 -6.56
CA ASN A 164 -7.13 18.02 -7.56
C ASN A 164 -7.77 19.41 -7.63
N ALA A 165 -8.16 19.97 -6.47
CA ALA A 165 -8.74 21.31 -6.40
C ALA A 165 -7.75 22.41 -6.85
N ALA A 166 -6.44 22.22 -6.65
CA ALA A 166 -5.38 23.10 -7.15
C ALA A 166 -5.03 22.88 -8.64
N GLY A 167 -5.75 22.00 -9.35
CA GLY A 167 -5.63 21.76 -10.79
C GLY A 167 -4.56 20.73 -11.19
N VAL A 168 -4.09 19.89 -10.26
CA VAL A 168 -3.26 18.74 -10.61
C VAL A 168 -4.16 17.58 -11.07
N PRO A 169 -3.93 16.98 -12.26
CA PRO A 169 -4.82 15.95 -12.79
C PRO A 169 -4.89 14.71 -11.89
N LEU A 170 -6.09 14.29 -11.48
CA LEU A 170 -6.29 13.05 -10.72
C LEU A 170 -5.72 11.81 -11.40
N THR A 171 -5.74 11.78 -12.74
CA THR A 171 -5.16 10.69 -13.54
C THR A 171 -3.65 10.54 -13.39
N SER A 172 -2.97 11.57 -12.88
CA SER A 172 -1.53 11.54 -12.55
C SER A 172 -1.25 11.08 -11.12
N MET A 173 -2.27 10.94 -10.27
CA MET A 173 -2.11 10.73 -8.83
C MET A 173 -2.54 9.32 -8.43
N SER A 174 -1.79 8.72 -7.50
CA SER A 174 -2.11 7.40 -6.93
C SER A 174 -1.85 7.39 -5.43
N VAL A 175 -2.78 6.83 -4.64
CA VAL A 175 -2.47 6.42 -3.27
C VAL A 175 -1.72 5.10 -3.36
N VAL A 176 -0.53 5.04 -2.75
CA VAL A 176 0.35 3.89 -2.78
C VAL A 176 0.46 3.32 -1.37
N VAL A 177 0.03 2.08 -1.21
CA VAL A 177 0.22 1.32 0.02
C VAL A 177 1.50 0.51 -0.11
N LEU A 178 2.37 0.63 0.89
CA LEU A 178 3.74 0.14 0.85
C LEU A 178 4.19 -0.41 2.20
N GLN A 179 5.31 -1.12 2.16
CA GLN A 179 6.07 -1.49 3.34
C GLN A 179 7.19 -0.48 3.55
N ASP A 180 7.19 0.23 4.68
CA ASP A 180 8.36 1.00 5.11
C ASP A 180 9.32 0.03 5.80
N GLN A 181 10.34 -0.41 5.06
CA GLN A 181 11.29 -1.40 5.56
C GLN A 181 12.18 -0.83 6.67
N SER A 182 12.36 0.50 6.73
CA SER A 182 13.19 1.13 7.77
C SER A 182 12.48 1.17 9.12
N ARG A 183 11.15 1.37 9.12
CA ARG A 183 10.33 1.49 10.34
C ARG A 183 9.56 0.22 10.69
N SER A 184 9.61 -0.78 9.81
CA SER A 184 8.90 -2.03 9.96
C SER A 184 7.38 -1.88 10.14
N LEU A 185 6.75 -1.06 9.30
CA LEU A 185 5.30 -0.83 9.29
C LEU A 185 4.71 -0.79 7.88
N PHE A 186 3.40 -1.00 7.77
CA PHE A 186 2.67 -0.67 6.53
C PHE A 186 2.40 0.82 6.51
N HIS A 187 2.58 1.44 5.35
CA HIS A 187 2.44 2.89 5.18
C HIS A 187 1.63 3.20 3.93
N ALA A 188 1.08 4.40 3.87
CA ALA A 188 0.42 4.93 2.68
C ALA A 188 0.96 6.33 2.35
N VAL A 189 1.21 6.56 1.07
CA VAL A 189 1.69 7.85 0.55
C VAL A 189 0.91 8.24 -0.70
N LEU A 190 0.95 9.52 -1.04
CA LEU A 190 0.47 10.01 -2.32
C LEU A 190 1.63 10.11 -3.32
N ALA A 191 1.52 9.42 -4.44
CA ALA A 191 2.43 9.56 -5.57
C ALA A 191 1.79 10.42 -6.67
N VAL A 192 2.55 11.39 -7.20
CA VAL A 192 2.19 12.19 -8.37
C VAL A 192 3.15 11.87 -9.51
N SER A 193 2.62 11.27 -10.56
CA SER A 193 3.38 10.75 -11.71
C SER A 193 3.56 11.82 -12.77
N THR A 194 4.80 11.96 -13.25
CA THR A 194 5.16 12.91 -14.32
C THR A 194 6.06 12.23 -15.34
N THR A 195 6.33 12.89 -16.46
CA THR A 195 7.35 12.43 -17.42
C THR A 195 8.77 12.42 -16.85
N LYS A 196 9.01 13.05 -15.70
CA LYS A 196 10.32 13.14 -15.01
C LYS A 196 10.44 12.18 -13.81
N GLY A 197 9.50 11.24 -13.68
CA GLY A 197 9.38 10.31 -12.56
C GLY A 197 8.23 10.65 -11.61
N HIS A 198 8.25 10.05 -10.42
CA HIS A 198 7.19 10.17 -9.42
C HIS A 198 7.63 11.06 -8.25
N TYR A 199 6.76 11.98 -7.85
CA TYR A 199 6.92 12.79 -6.64
C TYR A 199 6.05 12.21 -5.52
N ILE A 200 6.63 12.05 -4.34
CA ILE A 200 6.01 11.44 -3.18
C ILE A 200 5.71 12.51 -2.15
N LEU A 201 4.43 12.61 -1.78
CA LEU A 201 3.93 13.41 -0.68
C LEU A 201 3.61 12.46 0.48
N ASP A 202 4.31 12.66 1.59
CA ASP A 202 4.33 11.75 2.75
C ASP A 202 4.00 12.53 4.02
N ASN A 203 3.28 11.93 4.97
CA ASN A 203 3.02 12.55 6.27
C ASN A 203 4.20 12.47 7.24
N LEU A 204 5.20 11.61 6.96
CA LEU A 204 6.41 11.51 7.76
C LEU A 204 7.40 12.66 7.52
N HIS A 205 7.24 13.42 6.43
CA HIS A 205 8.14 14.54 6.08
C HIS A 205 7.43 15.64 5.29
N ASP A 206 7.78 16.89 5.59
CA ASP A 206 7.25 18.08 4.90
C ASP A 206 7.82 18.29 3.49
N ARG A 207 8.95 17.66 3.16
CA ARG A 207 9.60 17.77 1.85
C ARG A 207 8.98 16.78 0.86
N VAL A 208 8.62 17.26 -0.33
CA VAL A 208 8.28 16.38 -1.45
C VAL A 208 9.55 15.78 -2.03
N MET A 209 9.59 14.45 -2.12
CA MET A 209 10.77 13.71 -2.58
C MET A 209 10.46 12.98 -3.88
N LYS A 210 11.50 12.69 -4.68
CA LYS A 210 11.34 11.70 -5.75
C LYS A 210 11.26 10.31 -5.13
N ASP A 211 10.51 9.41 -5.75
CA ASP A 211 10.42 8.01 -5.35
C ASP A 211 11.80 7.32 -5.30
N THR A 212 12.70 7.67 -6.22
CA THR A 212 14.09 7.18 -6.24
C THR A 212 14.93 7.58 -5.02
N ALA A 213 14.51 8.60 -4.26
CA ALA A 213 15.15 9.00 -3.01
C ALA A 213 14.62 8.26 -1.78
N LEU A 214 13.71 7.29 -1.96
CA LEU A 214 13.06 6.50 -0.92
C LEU A 214 13.29 4.99 -1.15
N PRO A 215 14.56 4.50 -1.09
CA PRO A 215 14.90 3.13 -1.47
C PRO A 215 14.32 2.04 -0.52
N ASN A 216 13.93 2.43 0.69
CA ASN A 216 13.37 1.53 1.70
C ASN A 216 11.85 1.39 1.61
N TYR A 217 11.21 2.05 0.65
CA TYR A 217 9.77 1.96 0.42
C TYR A 217 9.51 0.86 -0.61
N LEU A 218 8.91 -0.23 -0.15
CA LEU A 218 8.53 -1.35 -1.01
C LEU A 218 7.03 -1.27 -1.32
N PRO A 219 6.62 -0.80 -2.52
CA PRO A 219 5.20 -0.70 -2.85
C PRO A 219 4.54 -2.08 -2.92
N LEU A 220 3.32 -2.16 -2.41
CA LEU A 220 2.51 -3.38 -2.42
C LEU A 220 1.39 -3.27 -3.46
N TYR A 221 0.61 -2.20 -3.38
CA TYR A 221 -0.43 -1.89 -4.35
C TYR A 221 -0.67 -0.38 -4.43
N SER A 222 -1.32 0.06 -5.50
CA SER A 222 -1.74 1.45 -5.66
C SER A 222 -3.14 1.58 -6.25
N LEU A 223 -3.79 2.70 -5.93
CA LEU A 223 -5.15 3.04 -6.27
C LEU A 223 -5.15 4.42 -6.97
N SER A 224 -5.71 4.50 -8.18
CA SER A 224 -5.82 5.74 -8.95
C SER A 224 -7.10 5.75 -9.77
N GLY A 225 -8.01 6.67 -9.48
CA GLY A 225 -9.31 6.67 -10.11
C GLY A 225 -10.06 5.36 -9.88
N GLN A 226 -10.61 4.80 -10.95
CA GLN A 226 -11.25 3.49 -10.93
C GLN A 226 -10.27 2.32 -11.19
N ARG A 227 -8.96 2.58 -11.19
CA ARG A 227 -7.93 1.61 -11.54
C ARG A 227 -7.05 1.31 -10.33
N SER A 228 -6.46 0.12 -10.36
CA SER A 228 -5.60 -0.35 -9.30
C SER A 228 -4.55 -1.33 -9.80
N TRP A 229 -3.42 -1.36 -9.11
CA TRP A 229 -2.25 -2.16 -9.48
C TRP A 229 -1.67 -2.86 -8.27
N ILE A 230 -1.16 -4.09 -8.47
CA ILE A 230 -0.22 -4.73 -7.55
C ILE A 230 1.19 -4.40 -8.04
N HIS A 231 2.09 -4.15 -7.10
CA HIS A 231 3.49 -3.87 -7.39
C HIS A 231 4.35 -5.10 -7.17
N GLY A 232 5.37 -5.25 -8.03
CA GLY A 232 6.33 -6.33 -7.98
C GLY A 232 7.73 -5.93 -8.42
N LYS A 233 8.65 -6.88 -8.40
CA LYS A 233 9.99 -6.76 -8.99
C LYS A 233 10.13 -7.73 -10.15
N GLU A 234 10.90 -7.33 -11.15
CA GLU A 234 11.34 -8.24 -12.21
C GLU A 234 12.40 -9.19 -11.63
N ARG A 235 12.26 -10.50 -11.87
CA ARG A 235 13.24 -11.52 -11.55
C ARG A 235 13.25 -12.57 -12.64
N ASP A 236 14.40 -12.82 -13.26
CA ASP A 236 14.61 -13.88 -14.25
C ASP A 236 13.52 -13.87 -15.36
N ASP A 237 13.30 -12.70 -15.99
CA ASP A 237 12.23 -12.42 -16.97
C ASP A 237 10.78 -12.67 -16.48
N SER A 238 10.60 -12.82 -15.18
CA SER A 238 9.31 -13.08 -14.53
C SER A 238 8.96 -11.97 -13.54
N MET A 239 7.70 -11.54 -13.54
CA MET A 239 7.21 -10.57 -12.57
C MET A 239 6.82 -11.27 -11.27
N VAL A 240 7.38 -10.83 -10.16
CA VAL A 240 7.04 -11.34 -8.83
C VAL A 240 6.44 -10.22 -8.01
N ALA A 241 5.17 -10.37 -7.60
CA ALA A 241 4.53 -9.43 -6.68
C ALA A 241 5.35 -9.28 -5.39
N ALA A 242 5.43 -8.05 -4.87
CA ALA A 242 6.26 -7.73 -3.71
C ALA A 242 5.91 -8.57 -2.48
N LEU A 243 4.62 -8.94 -2.34
CA LEU A 243 4.14 -9.91 -1.36
C LEU A 243 3.04 -10.77 -2.02
N ALA A 244 3.32 -12.05 -2.23
CA ALA A 244 2.32 -13.03 -2.67
C ALA A 244 2.17 -14.14 -1.61
N PRO A 245 0.95 -14.37 -1.07
CA PRO A 245 -0.24 -13.52 -1.18
C PRO A 245 -0.11 -12.23 -0.37
N LEU A 246 -0.70 -11.11 -0.85
CA LEU A 246 -0.83 -9.88 -0.05
C LEU A 246 -1.52 -10.24 1.27
N PRO A 247 -0.98 -9.84 2.44
CA PRO A 247 -1.63 -10.09 3.71
C PRO A 247 -3.05 -9.51 3.69
N ARG A 248 -4.03 -10.24 4.26
CA ARG A 248 -5.41 -9.74 4.38
C ARG A 248 -5.53 -8.57 5.35
N ASP A 249 -4.52 -8.40 6.20
CA ASP A 249 -4.48 -7.41 7.29
C ASP A 249 -3.51 -6.26 6.98
N VAL A 250 -3.33 -5.89 5.70
CA VAL A 250 -2.59 -4.66 5.36
C VAL A 250 -3.45 -3.47 5.76
N ALA A 251 -3.11 -2.85 6.90
CA ALA A 251 -3.67 -1.60 7.38
C ALA A 251 -2.53 -0.57 7.42
N PRO A 252 -2.51 0.41 6.52
CA PRO A 252 -1.50 1.47 6.56
C PRO A 252 -1.50 2.19 7.92
N GLY A 253 -0.33 2.58 8.41
CA GLY A 253 -0.18 3.24 9.71
C GLY A 253 -0.12 2.27 10.90
N GLU A 254 -0.33 0.97 10.68
CA GLU A 254 -0.22 -0.08 11.69
C GLU A 254 1.04 -0.94 11.44
N GLY A 255 1.72 -1.35 12.53
CA GLY A 255 2.94 -2.17 12.46
C GLY A 255 2.69 -3.59 11.95
N PHE A 256 3.74 -4.30 11.50
CA PHE A 256 3.58 -5.72 11.16
C PHE A 256 3.30 -6.54 12.42
N LYS A 257 2.20 -7.27 12.47
CA LYS A 257 2.15 -8.46 13.33
C LYS A 257 3.06 -9.49 12.71
N ALA A 258 4.24 -9.70 13.30
CA ALA A 258 5.03 -10.89 12.98
C ALA A 258 4.13 -12.11 13.17
N ALA A 259 4.06 -12.98 12.16
CA ALA A 259 3.34 -14.25 12.29
C ALA A 259 3.84 -14.92 13.57
N SER A 260 2.96 -15.05 14.56
CA SER A 260 3.27 -15.64 15.86
C SER A 260 3.72 -17.08 15.63
N GLY A 261 5.03 -17.31 15.65
CA GLY A 261 5.59 -18.64 15.82
C GLY A 261 5.00 -19.21 17.09
N HIS A 262 4.38 -20.38 17.01
CA HIS A 262 3.93 -21.14 18.17
C HIS A 262 5.14 -21.35 19.09
N GLY A 263 5.19 -20.59 20.18
CA GLY A 263 6.12 -20.83 21.27
C GLY A 263 5.73 -22.14 21.93
N ILE A 264 6.47 -23.21 21.64
CA ILE A 264 6.41 -24.44 22.42
C ILE A 264 6.93 -24.08 23.81
N ALA A 265 6.00 -23.94 24.76
CA ALA A 265 6.30 -23.74 26.16
C ALA A 265 7.04 -24.98 26.68
N ASN A 266 8.34 -24.85 26.93
CA ASN A 266 9.10 -25.88 27.63
C ASN A 266 8.95 -25.62 29.13
N GLN A 267 7.93 -26.22 29.76
CA GLN A 267 7.81 -26.26 31.21
C GLN A 267 8.94 -27.14 31.75
N ARG A 268 9.97 -26.52 32.32
CA ARG A 268 10.90 -27.20 33.23
C ARG A 268 10.16 -27.42 34.55
N THR A 269 9.94 -28.68 34.87
CA THR A 269 9.65 -29.17 36.21
C THR A 269 10.81 -28.81 37.14
N THR A 270 10.55 -28.01 38.17
CA THR A 270 11.39 -27.94 39.37
C THR A 270 10.64 -28.66 40.49
N ALA A 271 11.11 -29.86 40.83
CA ALA A 271 10.84 -30.49 42.09
C ALA A 271 11.90 -30.00 43.10
N ASN A 272 11.44 -29.44 44.20
CA ASN A 272 12.00 -29.59 45.55
C ASN A 272 10.98 -29.06 46.56
#